data_AF-A0A9D6VG29-F1
#
_entry.id   AF-A0A9D6VG29-F1
#
_cell.length_a   1.000
_cell.length_b   1.000
_cell.length_c   1.000
_cell.angle_alpha   90.00
_cell.angle_beta   90.00
_cell.angle_gamma   90.00
#
_symmetry.space_group_name_H-M   'P 1'
#
loop_
_entity.id
_entity.type
_entity.pdbx_description
1 polymer ?
#
loop_
_entity_poly.entity_id
_entity_poly.type
_entity_poly.pdbx_seq_one_letter_code
_entity_poly.pdbx_strand_id
1 'polypeptide(L)'
;GLTMTSRKFDDIFGGPPRQAESKFGQREMDLARSIQEVTEEVMLRLSRTMHRETGVDYLCLAGGVALNCVGNGRILREGPFKGIWIQPAAGDAGGALGAALSAWHQYENKPRTADNIHDKMKGSYLGPANSNEDVEARLKTLGAVYSRLDEKDLYGRVADELAAGKVVGWHQGRMEFGPRSLGGRSILGDARNTKMQSVLNLKIKYRESFRPFAPSVLRERVSDYFQMSCDSPYMLLVAPVLEKRRLPFDPGQKELWGIDLLNVPRSDIPSVTHIDYSARIQTVHEETNPRYYKLLKAFEEKTGYATCVNTSFNVRGEPIVCTPEDAYRCFMRTEMDILVIENYVLKKEDQKPLEGDSDWKKEFELD
;
A
#
# COMPACT_ATOMS: atom_id res chain seq x y z
N GLY A 1 -28.27 -16.10 9.10
CA GLY A 1 -27.82 -14.74 9.47
C GLY A 1 -28.29 -13.75 8.42
N LEU A 2 -28.13 -12.45 8.67
CA LEU A 2 -28.35 -11.42 7.65
C LEU A 2 -27.28 -11.61 6.56
N THR A 3 -27.62 -12.29 5.46
CA THR A 3 -26.77 -12.37 4.28
C THR A 3 -27.02 -11.14 3.42
N MET A 4 -25.97 -10.50 2.89
CA MET A 4 -26.12 -9.34 2.00
C MET A 4 -26.83 -9.69 0.68
N THR A 5 -26.84 -10.97 0.30
CA THR A 5 -27.50 -11.47 -0.90
C THR A 5 -28.75 -12.27 -0.56
N SER A 6 -29.68 -12.34 -1.52
CA SER A 6 -30.95 -13.09 -1.43
C SER A 6 -31.07 -14.05 -2.61
N ARG A 7 -32.00 -15.01 -2.56
CA ARG A 7 -32.25 -15.91 -3.70
C ARG A 7 -32.52 -15.19 -5.01
N LYS A 8 -33.21 -14.03 -4.97
CA LYS A 8 -33.41 -13.20 -6.17
C LYS A 8 -32.10 -12.67 -6.75
N PHE A 9 -31.14 -12.34 -5.89
CA PHE A 9 -29.80 -11.93 -6.32
C PHE A 9 -29.07 -13.11 -6.96
N ASP A 10 -29.18 -14.28 -6.35
CA ASP A 10 -28.59 -15.52 -6.88
C ASP A 10 -29.14 -15.84 -8.28
N ASP A 11 -30.45 -15.74 -8.48
CA ASP A 11 -31.11 -15.98 -9.77
C ASP A 11 -30.64 -14.99 -10.85
N ILE A 12 -30.48 -13.71 -10.50
CA ILE A 12 -30.01 -12.66 -11.43
C ILE A 12 -28.55 -12.90 -11.83
N PHE A 13 -27.70 -13.27 -10.87
CA PHE A 13 -26.26 -13.36 -11.07
C PHE A 13 -25.75 -14.78 -11.30
N GLY A 14 -26.65 -15.74 -11.54
CA GLY A 14 -26.30 -17.09 -12.00
C GLY A 14 -25.79 -18.04 -10.92
N GLY A 15 -26.23 -17.90 -9.66
CA GLY A 15 -26.00 -18.86 -8.59
C GLY A 15 -25.80 -18.25 -7.20
N PRO A 16 -25.60 -19.06 -6.15
CA PRO A 16 -25.34 -18.57 -4.80
C PRO A 16 -23.97 -17.89 -4.68
N PRO A 17 -23.69 -17.21 -3.56
CA PRO A 17 -22.35 -16.75 -3.21
C PRO A 17 -21.35 -17.91 -3.23
N ARG A 18 -20.13 -17.61 -3.70
CA ARG A 18 -19.01 -18.56 -3.68
C ARG A 18 -18.71 -18.97 -2.24
N GLN A 19 -18.43 -20.25 -2.01
CA GLN A 19 -17.89 -20.71 -0.74
C GLN A 19 -16.50 -20.11 -0.52
N ALA A 20 -16.19 -19.63 0.69
CA ALA A 20 -14.88 -19.07 1.02
C ALA A 20 -13.74 -20.05 0.67
N GLU A 21 -12.58 -19.51 0.28
CA GLU A 21 -11.37 -20.25 -0.12
C GLU A 21 -11.48 -21.25 -1.29
N SER A 22 -12.64 -21.44 -1.92
CA SER A 22 -12.75 -22.13 -3.22
C SER A 22 -11.99 -21.40 -4.35
N LYS A 23 -11.80 -22.04 -5.51
CA LYS A 23 -11.24 -21.36 -6.69
C LYS A 23 -12.22 -20.32 -7.24
N PHE A 24 -11.70 -19.24 -7.81
CA PHE A 24 -12.48 -18.25 -8.55
C PHE A 24 -12.83 -18.78 -9.95
N GLY A 25 -14.09 -18.63 -10.36
CA GLY A 25 -14.53 -18.85 -11.73
C GLY A 25 -14.65 -17.55 -12.53
N GLN A 26 -14.97 -17.68 -13.82
CA GLN A 26 -15.21 -16.53 -14.69
C GLN A 26 -16.34 -15.65 -14.15
N ARG A 27 -17.39 -16.27 -13.60
CA ARG A 27 -18.54 -15.59 -12.99
C ARG A 27 -18.11 -14.62 -11.89
N GLU A 28 -17.31 -15.06 -10.92
CA GLU A 28 -16.90 -14.18 -9.82
C GLU A 28 -15.99 -13.05 -10.30
N MET A 29 -15.12 -13.32 -11.29
CA MET A 29 -14.27 -12.30 -11.90
C MET A 29 -15.09 -11.25 -12.66
N ASP A 30 -16.09 -11.68 -13.43
CA ASP A 30 -16.99 -10.79 -14.16
C ASP A 30 -17.83 -9.94 -13.20
N LEU A 31 -18.37 -10.53 -12.13
CA LEU A 31 -19.11 -9.80 -11.10
C LEU A 31 -18.24 -8.73 -10.43
N ALA A 32 -17.01 -9.08 -10.03
CA ALA A 32 -16.08 -8.14 -9.41
C ALA A 32 -15.74 -6.98 -10.36
N ARG A 33 -15.47 -7.29 -11.64
CA ARG A 33 -15.21 -6.29 -12.68
C ARG A 33 -16.42 -5.39 -12.90
N SER A 34 -17.61 -5.94 -13.07
CA SER A 34 -18.83 -5.16 -13.33
C SER A 34 -19.16 -4.22 -12.17
N ILE A 35 -19.04 -4.68 -10.93
CA ILE A 35 -19.26 -3.83 -9.74
C ILE A 35 -18.25 -2.68 -9.73
N GLN A 36 -16.98 -2.96 -10.04
CA GLN A 36 -15.95 -1.94 -10.12
C GLN A 36 -16.26 -0.90 -11.22
N GLU A 37 -16.58 -1.33 -12.45
CA GLU A 37 -16.92 -0.44 -13.57
C GLU A 37 -18.14 0.44 -13.26
N VAL A 38 -19.21 -0.15 -12.71
CA VAL A 38 -20.41 0.59 -12.30
C VAL A 38 -20.10 1.58 -11.18
N THR A 39 -19.29 1.19 -10.20
CA THR A 39 -18.90 2.07 -9.08
C THR A 39 -18.14 3.29 -9.59
N GLU A 40 -17.17 3.09 -10.47
CA GLU A 40 -16.41 4.18 -11.09
C GLU A 40 -17.31 5.13 -11.91
N GLU A 41 -18.24 4.58 -12.69
CA GLU A 41 -19.19 5.38 -13.47
C GLU A 41 -20.10 6.23 -12.57
N VAL A 42 -20.61 5.64 -11.48
CA VAL A 42 -21.42 6.38 -10.49
C VAL A 42 -20.58 7.47 -9.82
N MET A 43 -19.36 7.16 -9.39
CA MET A 43 -18.44 8.15 -8.81
C MET A 43 -18.18 9.33 -9.76
N LEU A 44 -17.94 9.06 -11.05
CA LEU A 44 -17.71 10.10 -12.07
C LEU A 44 -18.97 10.93 -12.36
N ARG A 45 -20.17 10.33 -12.37
CA ARG A 45 -21.44 11.06 -12.55
C ARG A 45 -21.73 11.99 -11.37
N LEU A 46 -21.48 11.52 -10.15
CA LEU A 46 -21.63 12.33 -8.94
C LEU A 46 -20.65 13.50 -8.94
N SER A 47 -19.39 13.25 -9.32
CA SER A 47 -18.37 14.32 -9.39
C SER A 47 -18.71 15.39 -10.43
N ARG A 48 -19.21 14.99 -11.62
CA ARG A 48 -19.72 15.93 -12.65
C ARG A 48 -20.94 16.72 -12.19
N THR A 49 -21.85 16.09 -11.45
CA THR A 49 -23.02 16.75 -10.88
C THR A 49 -22.60 17.80 -9.85
N MET A 50 -21.70 17.44 -8.93
CA MET A 50 -21.16 18.37 -7.94
C MET A 50 -20.47 19.58 -8.58
N HIS A 51 -19.68 19.37 -9.64
CA HIS A 51 -19.05 20.47 -10.36
C HIS A 51 -20.08 21.38 -11.05
N ARG A 52 -21.11 20.80 -11.69
CA ARG A 52 -22.18 21.58 -12.33
C ARG A 52 -22.96 22.44 -11.33
N GLU A 53 -23.18 21.94 -10.12
CA GLU A 53 -23.96 22.64 -9.09
C GLU A 53 -23.15 23.68 -8.32
N THR A 54 -21.85 23.48 -8.14
CA THR A 54 -21.01 24.34 -7.29
C THR A 54 -20.02 25.21 -8.05
N GLY A 55 -19.63 24.82 -9.27
CA GLY A 55 -18.63 25.50 -10.09
C GLY A 55 -17.20 25.51 -9.50
N VAL A 56 -16.92 24.67 -8.50
CA VAL A 56 -15.61 24.64 -7.83
C VAL A 56 -14.56 23.89 -8.64
N ASP A 57 -13.34 24.41 -8.60
CA ASP A 57 -12.20 23.84 -9.34
C ASP A 57 -11.60 22.57 -8.72
N TYR A 58 -11.80 22.34 -7.42
CA TYR A 58 -11.14 21.27 -6.66
C TYR A 58 -12.14 20.41 -5.90
N LEU A 59 -11.92 19.09 -5.91
CA LEU A 59 -12.80 18.11 -5.26
C LEU A 59 -12.12 17.45 -4.07
N CYS A 60 -12.76 17.49 -2.90
CA CYS A 60 -12.35 16.71 -1.73
C CYS A 60 -13.22 15.45 -1.60
N LEU A 61 -12.60 14.29 -1.39
CA LEU A 61 -13.28 13.00 -1.24
C LEU A 61 -13.01 12.37 0.13
N ALA A 62 -14.09 11.85 0.74
CA ALA A 62 -14.08 11.04 1.94
C ALA A 62 -15.25 10.02 1.88
N GLY A 63 -15.41 9.19 2.90
CA GLY A 63 -16.30 8.03 2.90
C GLY A 63 -15.60 6.76 2.38
N GLY A 64 -16.04 5.58 2.81
CA GLY A 64 -15.35 4.31 2.50
C GLY A 64 -15.12 4.07 1.00
N VAL A 65 -16.06 4.48 0.14
CA VAL A 65 -15.96 4.38 -1.32
C VAL A 65 -14.78 5.20 -1.88
N ALA A 66 -14.38 6.30 -1.22
CA ALA A 66 -13.26 7.12 -1.64
C ALA A 66 -11.89 6.43 -1.47
N LEU A 67 -11.83 5.26 -0.83
CA LEU A 67 -10.64 4.39 -0.85
C LEU A 67 -10.47 3.64 -2.19
N ASN A 68 -11.45 3.74 -3.09
CA ASN A 68 -11.37 3.19 -4.45
C ASN A 68 -10.43 4.03 -5.33
N CYS A 69 -9.15 3.68 -5.29
CA CYS A 69 -8.10 4.41 -6.01
C CYS A 69 -8.24 4.37 -7.54
N VAL A 70 -8.94 3.37 -8.09
CA VAL A 70 -9.22 3.27 -9.54
C VAL A 70 -10.25 4.33 -9.92
N GLY A 71 -11.34 4.44 -9.17
CA GLY A 71 -12.35 5.49 -9.33
C GLY A 71 -11.78 6.90 -9.13
N ASN A 72 -10.93 7.09 -8.11
CA ASN A 72 -10.24 8.37 -7.90
C ASN A 72 -9.35 8.73 -9.09
N GLY A 73 -8.59 7.78 -9.63
CA GLY A 73 -7.76 7.98 -10.81
C GLY A 73 -8.58 8.38 -12.05
N ARG A 74 -9.76 7.79 -12.24
CA ARG A 74 -10.68 8.19 -13.30
C ARG A 74 -11.25 9.59 -13.10
N ILE A 75 -11.67 9.95 -11.88
CA ILE A 75 -12.14 11.31 -11.59
C ILE A 75 -11.04 12.34 -11.88
N LEU A 76 -9.79 12.06 -11.50
CA LEU A 76 -8.69 12.98 -11.75
C LEU A 76 -8.42 13.19 -13.25
N ARG A 77 -8.57 12.15 -14.08
CA ARG A 77 -8.30 12.23 -15.54
C ARG A 77 -9.49 12.72 -16.36
N GLU A 78 -10.70 12.29 -16.02
CA GLU A 78 -11.91 12.46 -16.83
C GLU A 78 -12.91 13.47 -16.23
N GLY A 79 -12.68 13.86 -14.97
CA GLY A 79 -13.51 14.82 -14.25
C GLY A 79 -13.17 16.27 -14.59
N PRO A 80 -14.06 17.21 -14.29
CA PRO A 80 -13.89 18.62 -14.62
C PRO A 80 -13.00 19.40 -13.64
N PHE A 81 -12.31 18.71 -12.72
CA PHE A 81 -11.57 19.35 -11.63
C PHE A 81 -10.10 19.58 -12.00
N LYS A 82 -9.54 20.70 -11.54
CA LYS A 82 -8.09 21.00 -11.64
C LYS A 82 -7.25 20.10 -10.73
N GLY A 83 -7.86 19.54 -9.68
CA GLY A 83 -7.22 18.60 -8.77
C GLY A 83 -8.22 17.99 -7.80
N ILE A 84 -7.81 16.88 -7.19
CA ILE A 84 -8.60 16.21 -6.16
C ILE A 84 -7.75 15.96 -4.91
N TRP A 85 -8.39 15.97 -3.74
CA TRP A 85 -7.78 15.56 -2.48
C TRP A 85 -8.61 14.45 -1.86
N ILE A 86 -7.97 13.37 -1.45
CA ILE A 86 -8.65 12.22 -0.85
C ILE A 86 -8.08 11.99 0.55
N GLN A 87 -8.96 11.90 1.54
CA GLN A 87 -8.57 11.64 2.92
C GLN A 87 -7.91 10.24 3.05
N PRO A 88 -6.64 10.09 3.49
CA PRO A 88 -5.99 8.79 3.70
C PRO A 88 -6.79 7.78 4.54
N ALA A 89 -7.47 8.26 5.58
CA ALA A 89 -8.40 7.46 6.37
C ALA A 89 -9.86 7.78 5.99
N ALA A 90 -10.21 7.66 4.70
CA ALA A 90 -11.51 8.12 4.19
C ALA A 90 -12.74 7.38 4.77
N GLY A 91 -12.59 6.13 5.22
CA GLY A 91 -13.68 5.41 5.89
C GLY A 91 -13.98 5.94 7.29
N ASP A 92 -14.73 5.15 8.07
CA ASP A 92 -15.24 5.57 9.38
C ASP A 92 -14.14 5.95 10.38
N ALA A 93 -12.93 5.38 10.24
CA ALA A 93 -11.76 5.75 11.03
C ALA A 93 -11.45 7.26 10.96
N GLY A 94 -11.67 7.91 9.81
CA GLY A 94 -11.48 9.34 9.64
C GLY A 94 -12.55 10.21 10.31
N GLY A 95 -13.66 9.62 10.76
CA GLY A 95 -14.76 10.34 11.40
C GLY A 95 -14.35 11.07 12.67
N ALA A 96 -13.45 10.47 13.49
CA ALA A 96 -12.94 11.11 14.70
C ALA A 96 -12.17 12.41 14.39
N LEU A 97 -11.34 12.41 13.35
CA LEU A 97 -10.64 13.61 12.88
C LEU A 97 -11.64 14.65 12.34
N GLY A 98 -12.62 14.21 11.55
CA GLY A 98 -13.66 15.09 11.01
C GLY A 98 -14.48 15.78 12.12
N ALA A 99 -14.86 15.04 13.16
CA ALA A 99 -15.59 15.58 14.31
C ALA A 99 -14.75 16.61 15.08
N ALA A 100 -13.48 16.31 15.35
CA ALA A 100 -12.57 17.25 16.02
C ALA A 100 -12.36 18.55 15.21
N LEU A 101 -12.17 18.44 13.89
CA LEU A 101 -12.01 19.59 13.00
C LEU A 101 -13.30 20.42 12.86
N SER A 102 -14.47 19.78 12.85
CA SER A 102 -15.76 20.47 12.85
C SER A 102 -15.97 21.25 14.15
N ALA A 103 -15.75 20.63 15.31
CA ALA A 103 -15.82 21.33 16.59
C ALA A 103 -14.86 22.52 16.64
N TRP A 104 -13.59 22.33 16.26
CA TRP A 104 -12.59 23.39 16.35
C TRP A 104 -12.83 24.55 15.36
N HIS A 105 -13.14 24.26 14.10
CA HIS A 105 -13.23 25.30 13.08
C HIS A 105 -14.64 25.85 12.85
N GLN A 106 -15.69 25.06 13.06
CA GLN A 106 -17.06 25.49 12.82
C GLN A 106 -17.75 25.92 14.12
N TYR A 107 -17.60 25.16 15.21
CA TYR A 107 -18.26 25.48 16.48
C TYR A 107 -17.49 26.53 17.28
N GLU A 108 -16.18 26.33 17.47
CA GLU A 108 -15.29 27.25 18.20
C GLU A 108 -14.78 28.43 17.34
N ASN A 109 -15.19 28.49 16.06
CA ASN A 109 -14.83 29.52 15.08
C ASN A 109 -13.31 29.80 15.01
N LYS A 110 -12.47 28.78 15.22
CA LYS A 110 -11.02 28.94 15.15
C LYS A 110 -10.55 28.99 13.70
N PRO A 111 -9.59 29.87 13.35
CA PRO A 111 -9.15 30.05 11.98
C PRO A 111 -8.49 28.77 11.43
N ARG A 112 -8.71 28.52 10.14
CA ARG A 112 -7.92 27.54 9.36
C ARG A 112 -6.75 28.27 8.73
N THR A 113 -5.59 27.63 8.74
CA THR A 113 -4.42 28.09 7.97
C THR A 113 -4.08 27.04 6.93
N ALA A 114 -3.84 27.46 5.70
CA ALA A 114 -3.40 26.62 4.59
C ALA A 114 -2.40 27.42 3.76
N ASP A 115 -1.37 26.76 3.23
CA ASP A 115 -0.44 27.35 2.27
C ASP A 115 -0.93 27.21 0.81
N ASN A 116 -2.09 26.55 0.63
CA ASN A 116 -2.70 26.21 -0.66
C ASN A 116 -1.82 25.32 -1.56
N ILE A 117 -0.80 24.66 -0.98
CA ILE A 117 0.11 23.77 -1.70
C ILE A 117 0.09 22.38 -1.06
N HIS A 118 0.19 22.31 0.26
CA HIS A 118 0.31 21.05 1.00
C HIS A 118 -0.90 20.83 1.90
N ASP A 119 -1.28 19.57 2.05
CA ASP A 119 -2.18 19.19 3.13
C ASP A 119 -1.46 19.17 4.49
N LYS A 120 -2.26 19.09 5.57
CA LYS A 120 -1.75 19.07 6.95
C LYS A 120 -1.78 17.70 7.62
N MET A 121 -1.96 16.62 6.85
CA MET A 121 -1.96 15.25 7.35
C MET A 121 -0.56 14.75 7.68
N LYS A 122 0.50 15.52 7.36
CA LYS A 122 1.91 15.17 7.66
C LYS A 122 2.27 13.78 7.12
N GLY A 123 1.93 13.49 5.86
CA GLY A 123 2.15 12.16 5.26
C GLY A 123 1.36 11.02 5.92
N SER A 124 0.35 11.36 6.73
CA SER A 124 -0.40 10.46 7.62
C SER A 124 0.39 9.89 8.79
N TYR A 125 1.62 10.35 9.08
CA TYR A 125 2.44 9.86 10.18
C TYR A 125 2.00 10.44 11.54
N LEU A 126 0.77 10.10 11.96
CA LEU A 126 0.10 10.66 13.13
C LEU A 126 0.10 9.72 14.33
N GLY A 127 0.44 8.44 14.13
CA GLY A 127 0.52 7.42 15.18
C GLY A 127 1.77 7.51 16.06
N PRO A 128 2.00 6.50 16.93
CA PRO A 128 3.16 6.45 17.82
C PRO A 128 4.47 6.26 17.07
N ALA A 129 5.57 6.70 17.70
CA ALA A 129 6.95 6.45 17.29
C ALA A 129 7.74 5.84 18.46
N ASN A 130 8.84 5.15 18.14
CA ASN A 130 9.74 4.57 19.13
C ASN A 130 11.12 5.24 19.01
N SER A 131 11.76 5.58 20.12
CA SER A 131 13.15 6.04 20.09
C SER A 131 14.11 4.87 19.96
N ASN A 132 15.36 5.12 19.56
CA ASN A 132 16.37 4.06 19.47
C ASN A 132 16.63 3.39 20.83
N GLU A 133 16.50 4.13 21.93
CA GLU A 133 16.68 3.62 23.29
C GLU A 133 15.51 2.70 23.70
N ASP A 134 14.28 3.10 23.40
CA ASP A 134 13.07 2.28 23.62
C ASP A 134 13.11 0.99 22.80
N VAL A 135 13.48 1.09 21.52
CA VAL A 135 13.64 -0.09 20.64
C VAL A 135 14.70 -1.04 21.18
N GLU A 136 15.87 -0.53 21.61
CA GLU A 136 16.94 -1.38 22.14
C GLU A 136 16.50 -2.15 23.39
N ALA A 137 15.83 -1.47 24.33
CA ALA A 137 15.37 -2.08 25.57
C ALA A 137 14.36 -3.21 25.29
N ARG A 138 13.45 -3.01 24.34
CA ARG A 138 12.46 -4.01 23.92
C ARG A 138 13.11 -5.18 23.20
N LEU A 139 14.03 -4.92 22.25
CA LEU A 139 14.75 -5.98 21.54
C LEU A 139 15.59 -6.85 22.48
N LYS A 140 16.24 -6.26 23.50
CA LYS A 140 16.95 -7.00 24.56
C LYS A 140 15.99 -7.92 25.33
N THR A 141 14.82 -7.40 25.70
CA THR A 141 13.80 -8.17 26.43
C THR A 141 13.28 -9.35 25.60
N LEU A 142 13.15 -9.17 24.29
CA LEU A 142 12.76 -10.21 23.33
C LEU A 142 13.88 -11.23 23.06
N GLY A 143 15.12 -10.99 23.49
CA GLY A 143 16.27 -11.82 23.18
C GLY A 143 16.67 -11.79 21.70
N ALA A 144 16.29 -10.72 20.99
CA ALA A 144 16.55 -10.58 19.56
C ALA A 144 18.05 -10.35 19.27
N VAL A 145 18.55 -10.92 18.18
CA VAL A 145 19.91 -10.68 17.70
C VAL A 145 19.88 -9.53 16.70
N TYR A 146 20.64 -8.46 16.96
CA TYR A 146 20.60 -7.26 16.13
C TYR A 146 21.98 -6.58 16.01
N SER A 147 22.14 -5.80 14.94
CA SER A 147 23.22 -4.82 14.80
C SER A 147 22.64 -3.42 14.76
N ARG A 148 23.23 -2.48 15.52
CA ARG A 148 22.89 -1.05 15.41
C ARG A 148 23.78 -0.40 14.37
N LEU A 149 23.18 0.35 13.44
CA LEU A 149 23.89 1.12 12.43
C LEU A 149 23.65 2.62 12.63
N ASP A 150 24.65 3.43 12.29
CA ASP A 150 24.44 4.87 12.14
C ASP A 150 23.61 5.16 10.89
N GLU A 151 22.90 6.29 10.87
CA GLU A 151 22.04 6.66 9.73
C GLU A 151 22.80 6.70 8.41
N LYS A 152 24.06 7.16 8.42
CA LYS A 152 24.91 7.26 7.23
C LYS A 152 25.14 5.91 6.55
N ASP A 153 25.16 4.82 7.33
CA ASP A 153 25.45 3.47 6.84
C ASP A 153 24.16 2.64 6.64
N LEU A 154 23.11 2.96 7.40
CA LEU A 154 21.84 2.24 7.41
C LEU A 154 21.18 2.19 6.03
N TYR A 155 20.97 3.33 5.38
CA TYR A 155 20.23 3.39 4.13
C TYR A 155 20.97 2.68 3.00
N GLY A 156 22.28 2.86 2.91
CA GLY A 156 23.14 2.14 1.97
C GLY A 156 23.05 0.63 2.18
N ARG A 157 23.17 0.18 3.45
CA ARG A 157 23.06 -1.25 3.77
C ARG A 157 21.70 -1.82 3.38
N VAL A 158 20.60 -1.17 3.75
CA VAL A 158 19.25 -1.68 3.45
C VAL A 158 18.97 -1.65 1.95
N ALA A 159 19.47 -0.64 1.23
CA ALA A 159 19.38 -0.58 -0.22
C ALA A 159 20.15 -1.72 -0.91
N ASP A 160 21.31 -2.15 -0.39
CA ASP A 160 22.03 -3.33 -0.89
C ASP A 160 21.20 -4.61 -0.73
N GLU A 161 20.56 -4.78 0.43
CA GLU A 161 19.74 -5.97 0.71
C GLU A 161 18.49 -6.01 -0.18
N LEU A 162 17.83 -4.85 -0.39
CA LEU A 162 16.74 -4.72 -1.37
C LEU A 162 17.21 -5.04 -2.79
N ALA A 163 18.37 -4.50 -3.21
CA ALA A 163 18.92 -4.74 -4.54
C ALA A 163 19.33 -6.21 -4.76
N ALA A 164 19.69 -6.92 -3.69
CA ALA A 164 19.92 -8.36 -3.69
C ALA A 164 18.61 -9.19 -3.74
N GLY A 165 17.45 -8.54 -3.80
CA GLY A 165 16.14 -9.18 -3.90
C GLY A 165 15.57 -9.70 -2.58
N LYS A 166 16.10 -9.23 -1.44
CA LYS A 166 15.57 -9.59 -0.11
C LYS A 166 14.31 -8.82 0.24
N VAL A 167 13.48 -9.42 1.08
CA VAL A 167 12.30 -8.81 1.69
C VAL A 167 12.69 -8.14 3.00
N VAL A 168 12.37 -6.85 3.12
CA VAL A 168 12.72 -6.04 4.28
C VAL A 168 11.45 -5.59 5.02
N GLY A 169 11.30 -6.00 6.28
CA GLY A 169 10.39 -5.35 7.23
C GLY A 169 10.97 -4.01 7.66
N TRP A 170 10.19 -2.94 7.50
CA TRP A 170 10.62 -1.56 7.70
C TRP A 170 9.70 -0.86 8.71
N HIS A 171 10.23 -0.63 9.92
CA HIS A 171 9.55 0.01 11.04
C HIS A 171 10.32 1.28 11.42
N GLN A 172 9.81 2.44 11.04
CA GLN A 172 10.48 3.73 11.23
C GLN A 172 9.51 4.82 11.66
N GLY A 173 9.96 5.68 12.56
CA GLY A 173 9.27 6.89 12.97
C GLY A 173 7.83 6.66 13.39
N ARG A 174 7.01 7.69 13.14
CA ARG A 174 5.59 7.67 13.49
C ARG A 174 4.80 6.76 12.54
N MET A 175 3.96 5.92 13.12
CA MET A 175 3.03 5.05 12.37
C MET A 175 2.03 5.88 11.54
N GLU A 176 1.70 5.35 10.37
CA GLU A 176 0.69 5.89 9.46
C GLU A 176 -0.73 5.76 10.03
N PHE A 177 -1.56 6.76 9.80
CA PHE A 177 -2.99 6.72 10.04
C PHE A 177 -3.74 6.31 8.77
N GLY A 178 -4.64 5.35 8.90
CA GLY A 178 -5.41 4.80 7.78
C GLY A 178 -4.95 3.40 7.36
N PRO A 179 -5.54 2.84 6.30
CA PRO A 179 -5.42 1.41 5.97
C PRO A 179 -4.20 1.06 5.09
N ARG A 180 -3.30 2.03 4.84
CA ARG A 180 -2.15 1.86 3.93
C ARG A 180 -0.86 2.11 4.69
N SER A 181 0.12 1.24 4.49
CA SER A 181 1.49 1.53 4.90
C SER A 181 2.17 2.39 3.83
N LEU A 182 2.80 3.47 4.28
CA LEU A 182 3.38 4.55 3.48
C LEU A 182 4.87 4.72 3.81
N GLY A 183 5.55 3.69 4.30
CA GLY A 183 6.99 3.72 4.60
C GLY A 183 7.33 3.99 6.07
N GLY A 184 6.36 3.93 6.98
CA GLY A 184 6.55 3.90 8.43
C GLY A 184 6.42 2.49 9.01
N ARG A 185 5.46 1.70 8.54
CA ARG A 185 5.26 0.28 8.92
C ARG A 185 5.05 -0.56 7.66
N SER A 186 6.12 -0.78 6.90
CA SER A 186 6.06 -1.35 5.55
C SER A 186 6.84 -2.66 5.43
N ILE A 187 6.43 -3.50 4.49
CA ILE A 187 7.26 -4.56 3.93
C ILE A 187 7.69 -4.12 2.55
N LEU A 188 9.00 -4.08 2.35
CA LEU A 188 9.65 -3.57 1.16
C LEU A 188 10.26 -4.70 0.33
N GLY A 189 10.30 -4.50 -0.98
CA GLY A 189 10.94 -5.41 -1.91
C GLY A 189 11.35 -4.73 -3.21
N ASP A 190 12.21 -5.37 -3.99
CA ASP A 190 12.66 -4.85 -5.29
C ASP A 190 11.55 -4.95 -6.35
N ALA A 191 11.14 -3.81 -6.90
CA ALA A 191 10.12 -3.74 -7.94
C ALA A 191 10.55 -4.40 -9.26
N ARG A 192 11.87 -4.47 -9.51
CA ARG A 192 12.48 -5.05 -10.73
C ARG A 192 12.46 -6.58 -10.72
N ASN A 193 12.42 -7.17 -9.53
CA ASN A 193 12.51 -8.62 -9.36
C ASN A 193 11.20 -9.27 -9.82
N THR A 194 11.27 -10.15 -10.83
CA THR A 194 10.12 -10.86 -11.42
C THR A 194 9.44 -11.84 -10.45
N LYS A 195 10.13 -12.27 -9.39
CA LYS A 195 9.62 -13.21 -8.40
C LYS A 195 9.07 -12.52 -7.14
N MET A 196 9.38 -11.24 -6.92
CA MET A 196 9.10 -10.56 -5.66
C MET A 196 7.59 -10.52 -5.32
N GLN A 197 6.72 -10.30 -6.30
CA GLN A 197 5.27 -10.40 -6.09
C GLN A 197 4.85 -11.78 -5.53
N SER A 198 5.32 -12.87 -6.16
CA SER A 198 4.98 -14.22 -5.71
C SER A 198 5.55 -14.53 -4.32
N VAL A 199 6.78 -14.11 -4.05
CA VAL A 199 7.45 -14.27 -2.75
C VAL A 199 6.66 -13.56 -1.66
N LEU A 200 6.33 -12.28 -1.85
CA LEU A 200 5.57 -11.52 -0.87
C LEU A 200 4.18 -12.11 -0.63
N ASN A 201 3.45 -12.51 -1.67
CA ASN A 201 2.10 -13.06 -1.49
C ASN A 201 2.10 -14.41 -0.78
N LEU A 202 2.99 -15.34 -1.16
CA LEU A 202 2.97 -16.72 -0.65
C LEU A 202 3.71 -16.87 0.68
N LYS A 203 4.89 -16.27 0.82
CA LYS A 203 5.82 -16.51 1.93
C LYS A 203 5.66 -15.51 3.07
N ILE A 204 5.09 -14.33 2.77
CA ILE A 204 4.95 -13.24 3.73
C ILE A 204 3.49 -12.99 4.07
N LYS A 205 2.64 -12.83 3.05
CA LYS A 205 1.23 -12.50 3.22
C LYS A 205 0.30 -13.69 3.38
N TYR A 206 0.76 -14.88 2.98
CA TYR A 206 -0.02 -16.12 2.98
C TYR A 206 -1.39 -15.94 2.30
N ARG A 207 -1.38 -15.30 1.13
CA ARG A 207 -2.56 -15.03 0.30
C ARG A 207 -2.30 -15.37 -1.16
N GLU A 208 -3.30 -15.16 -2.01
CA GLU A 208 -3.22 -15.52 -3.42
C GLU A 208 -2.03 -14.84 -4.10
N SER A 209 -1.26 -15.62 -4.88
CA SER A 209 0.05 -15.23 -5.41
C SER A 209 0.03 -14.00 -6.31
N PHE A 210 -1.14 -13.65 -6.85
CA PHE A 210 -1.32 -12.66 -7.90
C PHE A 210 -1.74 -11.27 -7.41
N ARG A 211 -2.00 -11.08 -6.11
CA ARG A 211 -2.45 -9.76 -5.63
C ARG A 211 -1.35 -8.73 -5.90
N PRO A 212 -1.64 -7.66 -6.65
CA PRO A 212 -0.63 -6.68 -7.01
C PRO A 212 -0.21 -5.86 -5.78
N PHE A 213 1.02 -5.38 -5.81
CA PHE A 213 1.56 -4.48 -4.79
C PHE A 213 1.71 -3.06 -5.34
N ALA A 214 1.79 -2.11 -4.42
CA ALA A 214 1.92 -0.70 -4.76
C ALA A 214 3.40 -0.31 -4.85
N PRO A 215 3.79 0.53 -5.82
CA PRO A 215 5.09 1.16 -5.81
C PRO A 215 5.12 2.35 -4.85
N SER A 216 6.23 2.46 -4.11
CA SER A 216 6.69 3.74 -3.57
C SER A 216 7.79 4.27 -4.48
N VAL A 217 7.73 5.55 -4.83
CA VAL A 217 8.65 6.20 -5.77
C VAL A 217 9.04 7.57 -5.25
N LEU A 218 10.30 7.97 -5.44
CA LEU A 218 10.73 9.35 -5.20
C LEU A 218 9.84 10.32 -5.97
N ARG A 219 9.34 11.37 -5.30
CA ARG A 219 8.38 12.31 -5.88
C ARG A 219 8.87 12.90 -7.21
N GLU A 220 10.14 13.29 -7.25
CA GLU A 220 10.79 13.91 -8.41
C GLU A 220 10.99 12.94 -9.58
N ARG A 221 10.82 11.63 -9.35
CA ARG A 221 10.97 10.57 -10.34
C ARG A 221 9.64 9.98 -10.80
N VAL A 222 8.49 10.38 -10.25
CA VAL A 222 7.20 9.75 -10.56
C VAL A 222 6.88 9.72 -12.06
N SER A 223 7.14 10.84 -12.75
CA SER A 223 6.94 10.99 -14.19
C SER A 223 7.91 10.17 -15.04
N ASP A 224 8.97 9.61 -14.44
CA ASP A 224 9.91 8.72 -15.14
C ASP A 224 9.40 7.28 -15.21
N TYR A 225 8.38 6.93 -14.43
CA TYR A 225 7.81 5.58 -14.34
C TYR A 225 6.34 5.51 -14.76
N PHE A 226 5.55 6.53 -14.44
CA PHE A 226 4.10 6.52 -14.62
C PHE A 226 3.62 7.69 -15.46
N GLN A 227 2.47 7.54 -16.13
CA GLN A 227 1.74 8.62 -16.81
C GLN A 227 1.06 9.52 -15.76
N MET A 228 1.86 10.14 -14.89
CA MET A 228 1.42 10.94 -13.76
C MET A 228 2.52 11.94 -13.38
N SER A 229 2.15 13.20 -13.18
CA SER A 229 3.04 14.28 -12.71
C SER A 229 2.62 14.88 -11.37
N CYS A 230 1.45 14.51 -10.86
CA CYS A 230 0.90 14.98 -9.60
C CYS A 230 1.37 14.13 -8.41
N ASP A 231 1.08 14.64 -7.22
CA ASP A 231 1.36 14.00 -5.95
C ASP A 231 0.36 12.87 -5.68
N SER A 232 0.86 11.75 -5.14
CA SER A 232 0.03 10.66 -4.62
C SER A 232 0.64 10.12 -3.33
N PRO A 233 0.72 10.91 -2.24
CA PRO A 233 1.44 10.50 -1.03
C PRO A 233 0.76 9.37 -0.25
N TYR A 234 -0.52 9.09 -0.53
CA TYR A 234 -1.37 8.19 0.26
C TYR A 234 -1.75 6.88 -0.42
N MET A 235 -1.17 6.54 -1.58
CA MET A 235 -1.58 5.37 -2.38
C MET A 235 -3.07 5.37 -2.76
N LEU A 236 -3.63 6.55 -3.09
CA LEU A 236 -5.05 6.72 -3.41
C LEU A 236 -5.32 7.03 -4.88
N LEU A 237 -4.28 7.06 -5.71
CA LEU A 237 -4.36 7.23 -7.16
C LEU A 237 -3.71 6.04 -7.88
N VAL A 238 -4.29 5.72 -9.03
CA VAL A 238 -3.77 4.74 -9.98
C VAL A 238 -3.39 5.46 -11.26
N ALA A 239 -2.21 5.16 -11.79
CA ALA A 239 -1.79 5.64 -13.11
C ALA A 239 -1.14 4.52 -13.93
N PRO A 240 -1.22 4.59 -15.27
CA PRO A 240 -0.49 3.67 -16.15
C PRO A 240 1.03 3.81 -15.99
N VAL A 241 1.75 2.69 -16.03
CA VAL A 241 3.21 2.66 -16.25
C VAL A 241 3.51 3.25 -17.63
N LEU A 242 4.59 4.01 -17.79
CA LEU A 242 4.98 4.58 -19.07
C LEU A 242 5.22 3.50 -20.13
N GLU A 243 4.79 3.76 -21.36
CA GLU A 243 4.90 2.81 -22.48
C GLU A 243 6.32 2.31 -22.72
N LYS A 244 7.32 3.20 -22.64
CA LYS A 244 8.74 2.86 -22.81
C LYS A 244 9.29 1.84 -21.80
N ARG A 245 8.57 1.62 -20.69
CA ARG A 245 8.91 0.65 -19.63
C ARG A 245 8.12 -0.64 -19.72
N ARG A 246 7.08 -0.68 -20.56
CA ARG A 246 6.21 -1.84 -20.71
C ARG A 246 6.91 -2.91 -21.53
N LEU A 247 6.69 -4.17 -21.16
CA LEU A 247 7.03 -5.31 -21.98
C LEU A 247 5.83 -5.65 -22.89
N PRO A 248 6.07 -5.92 -24.18
CA PRO A 248 5.00 -6.27 -25.11
C PRO A 248 4.32 -7.57 -24.67
N PHE A 249 3.01 -7.65 -24.91
CA PHE A 249 2.26 -8.89 -24.72
C PHE A 249 2.71 -9.92 -25.77
N ASP A 250 3.19 -11.08 -25.33
CA ASP A 250 3.55 -12.18 -26.22
C ASP A 250 2.27 -12.93 -26.65
N PRO A 251 1.95 -13.03 -27.96
CA PRO A 251 0.80 -13.79 -28.44
C PRO A 251 0.72 -15.24 -27.96
N GLY A 252 1.84 -15.89 -27.62
CA GLY A 252 1.88 -17.23 -27.00
C GLY A 252 1.26 -17.30 -25.60
N GLN A 253 1.04 -16.14 -24.96
CA GLN A 253 0.40 -16.03 -23.64
C GLN A 253 -1.14 -16.02 -23.73
N LYS A 254 -1.73 -16.05 -24.94
CA LYS A 254 -3.19 -16.05 -25.12
C LYS A 254 -3.89 -17.28 -24.54
N GLU A 255 -3.16 -18.39 -24.37
CA GLU A 255 -3.69 -19.62 -23.77
C GLU A 255 -3.69 -19.57 -22.24
N LEU A 256 -2.99 -18.62 -21.62
CA LEU A 256 -2.98 -18.45 -20.17
C LEU A 256 -4.31 -17.86 -19.70
N TRP A 257 -4.91 -18.47 -18.67
CA TRP A 257 -6.18 -18.02 -18.09
C TRP A 257 -6.03 -17.71 -16.60
N GLY A 258 -6.74 -16.68 -16.14
CA GLY A 258 -6.80 -16.32 -14.73
C GLY A 258 -5.43 -16.01 -14.12
N ILE A 259 -5.04 -16.81 -13.12
CA ILE A 259 -3.84 -16.60 -12.30
C ILE A 259 -2.55 -16.71 -13.13
N ASP A 260 -2.51 -17.57 -14.13
CA ASP A 260 -1.30 -17.80 -14.92
C ASP A 260 -0.91 -16.56 -15.74
N LEU A 261 -1.91 -15.79 -16.19
CA LEU A 261 -1.71 -14.53 -16.91
C LEU A 261 -1.13 -13.43 -16.02
N LEU A 262 -1.33 -13.52 -14.70
CA LEU A 262 -0.86 -12.55 -13.72
C LEU A 262 0.62 -12.74 -13.37
N ASN A 263 1.19 -13.93 -13.59
CA ASN A 263 2.61 -14.20 -13.36
C ASN A 263 3.52 -13.71 -14.50
N VAL A 264 2.94 -13.21 -15.59
CA VAL A 264 3.70 -12.71 -16.74
C VAL A 264 4.22 -11.30 -16.45
N PRO A 265 5.54 -11.05 -16.55
CA PRO A 265 6.10 -9.70 -16.46
C PRO A 265 5.51 -8.74 -17.50
N ARG A 266 5.08 -7.55 -17.06
CA ARG A 266 4.47 -6.50 -17.91
C ARG A 266 5.34 -5.27 -18.08
N SER A 267 6.46 -5.17 -17.38
CA SER A 267 7.35 -4.01 -17.43
C SER A 267 8.73 -4.35 -16.87
N ASP A 268 9.64 -3.38 -16.89
CA ASP A 268 10.91 -3.39 -16.16
C ASP A 268 10.74 -3.28 -14.62
N ILE A 269 9.52 -3.02 -14.14
CA ILE A 269 9.11 -3.01 -12.72
C ILE A 269 7.93 -3.98 -12.49
N PRO A 270 8.11 -5.28 -12.79
CA PRO A 270 7.01 -6.25 -12.90
C PRO A 270 6.25 -6.46 -11.58
N SER A 271 6.91 -6.33 -10.42
CA SER A 271 6.28 -6.65 -9.13
C SER A 271 5.22 -5.64 -8.67
N VAL A 272 5.18 -4.47 -9.30
CA VAL A 272 4.23 -3.37 -9.00
C VAL A 272 3.32 -3.04 -10.19
N THR A 273 3.45 -3.77 -11.31
CA THR A 273 2.70 -3.51 -12.54
C THR A 273 1.52 -4.47 -12.66
N HIS A 274 0.33 -3.93 -12.81
CA HIS A 274 -0.89 -4.70 -12.97
C HIS A 274 -1.04 -5.24 -14.41
N ILE A 275 -2.01 -6.13 -14.61
CA ILE A 275 -2.31 -6.75 -15.92
C ILE A 275 -2.66 -5.72 -17.00
N ASP A 276 -3.28 -4.61 -16.60
CA ASP A 276 -3.68 -3.48 -17.45
C ASP A 276 -2.58 -2.41 -17.56
N TYR A 277 -1.35 -2.75 -17.15
CA TYR A 277 -0.20 -1.85 -17.07
C TYR A 277 -0.36 -0.68 -16.09
N SER A 278 -1.34 -0.72 -15.19
CA SER A 278 -1.49 0.29 -14.15
C SER A 278 -0.69 -0.02 -12.88
N ALA A 279 -0.54 0.98 -12.01
CA ALA A 279 -0.01 0.82 -10.66
C ALA A 279 -0.65 1.83 -9.70
N ARG A 280 -0.81 1.44 -8.43
CA ARG A 280 -1.32 2.32 -7.36
C ARG A 280 -0.18 3.00 -6.60
N ILE A 281 0.06 4.27 -6.86
CA ILE A 281 1.37 4.89 -6.61
C ILE A 281 1.41 5.60 -5.26
N GLN A 282 2.53 5.45 -4.54
CA GLN A 282 2.95 6.36 -3.48
C GLN A 282 4.09 7.27 -3.94
N THR A 283 3.90 8.58 -3.94
CA THR A 283 5.02 9.54 -4.06
C THR A 283 5.63 9.81 -2.69
N VAL A 284 6.95 9.65 -2.57
CA VAL A 284 7.71 9.86 -1.34
C VAL A 284 8.44 11.20 -1.40
N HIS A 285 8.25 12.01 -0.36
CA HIS A 285 8.79 13.36 -0.23
C HIS A 285 9.75 13.43 0.96
N GLU A 286 10.84 14.19 0.82
CA GLU A 286 11.84 14.34 1.88
C GLU A 286 11.27 15.02 3.13
N GLU A 287 10.37 15.99 2.94
CA GLU A 287 9.80 16.81 4.00
C GLU A 287 8.86 16.04 4.92
N THR A 288 8.21 14.98 4.39
CA THR A 288 7.23 14.19 5.16
C THR A 288 7.80 12.91 5.72
N ASN A 289 8.70 12.24 4.99
CA ASN A 289 9.36 11.02 5.46
C ASN A 289 10.83 10.99 5.01
N PRO A 290 11.72 11.74 5.69
CA PRO A 290 13.11 11.88 5.29
C PRO A 290 13.88 10.55 5.32
N ARG A 291 13.56 9.65 6.27
CA ARG A 291 14.23 8.34 6.38
C ARG A 291 13.89 7.44 5.20
N TYR A 292 12.61 7.40 4.80
CA TYR A 292 12.19 6.60 3.65
C TYR A 292 12.66 7.20 2.32
N TYR A 293 12.67 8.53 2.22
CA TYR A 293 13.27 9.25 1.09
C TYR A 293 14.76 8.89 0.92
N LYS A 294 15.56 8.96 2.00
CA LYS A 294 16.98 8.58 1.98
C LYS A 294 17.21 7.11 1.58
N LEU A 295 16.35 6.19 2.03
CA LEU A 295 16.41 4.80 1.59
C LEU A 295 16.18 4.67 0.09
N LEU A 296 15.13 5.29 -0.44
CA LEU A 296 14.84 5.26 -1.88
C LEU A 296 15.94 5.93 -2.71
N LYS A 297 16.55 7.00 -2.21
CA LYS A 297 17.74 7.62 -2.82
C LYS A 297 18.93 6.68 -2.87
N ALA A 298 19.27 6.04 -1.76
CA ALA A 298 20.36 5.05 -1.71
C ALA A 298 20.08 3.86 -2.64
N PHE A 299 18.81 3.45 -2.77
CA PHE A 299 18.38 2.42 -3.72
C PHE A 299 18.52 2.89 -5.17
N GLU A 300 18.12 4.12 -5.49
CA GLU A 300 18.31 4.75 -6.81
C GLU A 300 19.78 4.77 -7.21
N GLU A 301 20.67 5.22 -6.33
CA GLU A 301 22.11 5.30 -6.59
C GLU A 301 22.73 3.94 -6.93
N LYS A 302 22.25 2.86 -6.30
CA LYS A 302 22.76 1.50 -6.51
C LYS A 302 22.18 0.82 -7.74
N THR A 303 20.92 1.10 -8.05
CA THR A 303 20.15 0.29 -9.00
C THR A 303 19.81 1.02 -10.29
N GLY A 304 19.86 2.36 -10.27
CA GLY A 304 19.26 3.23 -11.28
C GLY A 304 17.73 3.34 -11.17
N TYR A 305 17.10 2.71 -10.17
CA TYR A 305 15.65 2.70 -9.98
C TYR A 305 15.25 3.40 -8.69
N ALA A 306 14.39 4.41 -8.79
CA ALA A 306 13.92 5.22 -7.67
C ALA A 306 12.59 4.72 -7.09
N THR A 307 12.27 3.43 -7.30
CA THR A 307 11.01 2.83 -6.88
C THR A 307 11.21 1.43 -6.32
N CYS A 308 10.45 1.11 -5.27
CA CYS A 308 10.40 -0.21 -4.67
C CYS A 308 8.95 -0.65 -4.44
N VAL A 309 8.76 -1.95 -4.21
CA VAL A 309 7.50 -2.48 -3.69
C VAL A 309 7.30 -1.97 -2.27
N ASN A 310 6.09 -1.51 -1.96
CA ASN A 310 5.64 -1.25 -0.61
C ASN A 310 4.30 -1.94 -0.35
N THR A 311 4.26 -2.75 0.70
CA THR A 311 3.02 -3.34 1.22
C THR A 311 2.94 -3.20 2.72
N SER A 312 1.74 -3.47 3.27
CA SER A 312 1.49 -3.33 4.70
C SER A 312 2.43 -4.20 5.52
N PHE A 313 2.87 -3.77 6.70
CA PHE A 313 3.63 -4.66 7.59
C PHE A 313 2.67 -5.40 8.51
N ASN A 314 2.19 -6.55 8.01
CA ASN A 314 1.28 -7.48 8.67
C ASN A 314 1.21 -8.80 7.88
N VAL A 315 0.52 -9.79 8.46
CA VAL A 315 0.07 -11.00 7.78
C VAL A 315 -1.45 -10.94 7.54
N ARG A 316 -2.01 -11.87 6.74
CA ARG A 316 -3.48 -11.97 6.57
C ARG A 316 -4.15 -12.17 7.94
N GLY A 317 -5.20 -11.41 8.22
CA GLY A 317 -5.95 -11.47 9.48
C GLY A 317 -5.44 -10.53 10.58
N GLU A 318 -4.25 -9.94 10.45
CA GLU A 318 -3.68 -9.04 11.45
C GLU A 318 -3.71 -7.56 11.01
N PRO A 319 -3.85 -6.59 11.94
CA PRO A 319 -3.64 -5.18 11.65
C PRO A 319 -2.16 -4.89 11.32
N ILE A 320 -1.89 -3.70 10.78
CA ILE A 320 -0.51 -3.21 10.59
C ILE A 320 0.20 -3.17 11.96
N VAL A 321 1.42 -3.69 12.03
CA VAL A 321 2.23 -3.72 13.27
C VAL A 321 2.41 -2.31 13.84
N CYS A 322 2.28 -2.17 15.16
CA CYS A 322 2.36 -0.88 15.84
C CYS A 322 3.68 -0.76 16.62
N THR A 323 3.98 -1.74 17.48
CA THR A 323 5.13 -1.71 18.39
C THR A 323 6.32 -2.54 17.88
N PRO A 324 7.54 -2.36 18.44
CA PRO A 324 8.69 -3.20 18.10
C PRO A 324 8.44 -4.69 18.32
N GLU A 325 7.65 -5.06 19.34
CA GLU A 325 7.25 -6.44 19.60
C GLU A 325 6.33 -6.99 18.51
N ASP A 326 5.38 -6.20 18.03
CA ASP A 326 4.52 -6.59 16.90
C ASP A 326 5.34 -6.83 15.63
N ALA A 327 6.26 -5.91 15.33
CA ALA A 327 7.16 -6.02 14.18
C ALA A 327 8.08 -7.24 14.29
N TYR A 328 8.67 -7.49 15.46
CA TYR A 328 9.50 -8.66 15.71
C TYR A 328 8.70 -9.97 15.61
N ARG A 329 7.50 -10.04 16.21
CA ARG A 329 6.64 -11.22 16.13
C ARG A 329 6.23 -11.52 14.68
N CYS A 330 5.80 -10.51 13.93
CA CYS A 330 5.45 -10.66 12.52
C CYS A 330 6.66 -11.10 11.67
N PHE A 331 7.83 -10.48 11.88
CA PHE A 331 9.09 -10.90 11.26
C PHE A 331 9.43 -12.36 11.59
N MET A 332 9.27 -12.78 12.83
CA MET A 332 9.56 -14.15 13.27
C MET A 332 8.57 -15.19 12.70
N ARG A 333 7.31 -14.81 12.50
CA ARG A 333 6.25 -15.66 11.91
C ARG A 333 6.23 -15.73 10.38
N THR A 334 7.04 -14.91 9.71
CA THR A 334 7.11 -14.81 8.24
C THR A 334 8.50 -15.17 7.72
N GLU A 335 8.62 -15.39 6.41
CA GLU A 335 9.90 -15.59 5.73
C GLU A 335 10.55 -14.26 5.29
N MET A 336 10.34 -13.16 6.02
CA MET A 336 11.09 -11.93 5.76
C MET A 336 12.58 -12.18 6.02
N ASP A 337 13.45 -11.64 5.17
CA ASP A 337 14.90 -11.86 5.30
C ASP A 337 15.50 -10.95 6.37
N ILE A 338 15.01 -9.71 6.45
CA ILE A 338 15.55 -8.65 7.31
C ILE A 338 14.42 -7.85 7.94
N LEU A 339 14.60 -7.47 9.20
CA LEU A 339 13.79 -6.47 9.89
C LEU A 339 14.65 -5.28 10.28
N VAL A 340 14.18 -4.08 9.98
CA VAL A 340 14.80 -2.83 10.38
C VAL A 340 13.82 -2.06 11.26
N ILE A 341 14.16 -1.89 12.54
CA ILE A 341 13.41 -1.07 13.51
C ILE A 341 14.29 0.10 13.90
N GLU A 342 13.91 1.32 13.50
CA GLU A 342 14.76 2.50 13.63
C GLU A 342 16.19 2.24 13.10
N ASN A 343 17.22 2.27 13.94
CA ASN A 343 18.60 2.02 13.56
C ASN A 343 19.07 0.57 13.80
N TYR A 344 18.18 -0.33 14.19
CA TYR A 344 18.50 -1.72 14.48
C TYR A 344 18.13 -2.61 13.29
N VAL A 345 19.13 -3.35 12.79
CA VAL A 345 18.99 -4.31 11.71
C VAL A 345 19.07 -5.71 12.29
N LEU A 346 18.03 -6.51 12.02
CA LEU A 346 17.91 -7.90 12.43
C LEU A 346 17.86 -8.75 11.16
N LYS A 347 18.69 -9.78 11.10
CA LYS A 347 18.63 -10.77 10.03
C LYS A 347 17.93 -12.02 10.51
N LYS A 348 17.14 -12.62 9.62
CA LYS A 348 16.33 -13.80 9.93
C LYS A 348 17.19 -15.00 10.29
N GLU A 349 18.30 -15.18 9.56
CA GLU A 349 19.27 -16.27 9.74
C GLU A 349 19.96 -16.27 11.11
N ASP A 350 20.05 -15.11 11.76
CA ASP A 350 20.70 -14.95 13.06
C ASP A 350 19.73 -15.14 14.24
N GLN A 351 18.42 -15.20 14.00
CA GLN A 351 17.43 -15.32 15.07
C GLN A 351 17.26 -16.76 15.54
N LYS A 352 16.98 -16.90 16.83
CA LYS A 352 16.49 -18.16 17.39
C LYS A 352 15.01 -18.36 17.03
N PRO A 353 14.56 -19.59 16.72
CA PRO A 353 13.13 -19.87 16.55
C PRO A 353 12.31 -19.45 17.78
N LEU A 354 11.07 -19.01 17.57
CA LEU A 354 10.17 -18.73 18.68
C LEU A 354 9.82 -20.02 19.42
N GLU A 355 10.04 -20.06 20.73
CA GLU A 355 9.61 -21.17 21.59
C GLU A 355 8.09 -21.09 21.84
N GLY A 356 7.37 -22.18 21.60
CA GLY A 356 5.93 -22.28 21.92
C GLY A 356 4.98 -21.55 20.96
N ASP A 357 5.44 -21.07 19.80
CA ASP A 357 4.58 -20.44 18.79
C ASP A 357 3.83 -21.52 17.99
N SER A 358 2.69 -21.99 18.53
CA SER A 358 1.83 -22.98 17.86
C SER A 358 0.77 -22.31 17.00
N ASP A 359 0.80 -22.61 15.70
CA ASP A 359 -0.28 -22.49 14.71
C ASP A 359 -1.05 -21.15 14.68
N TRP A 360 -0.33 -20.02 14.76
CA TRP A 360 -0.90 -18.66 14.66
C TRP A 360 -1.82 -18.44 13.45
N LYS A 361 -1.64 -19.24 12.38
CA LYS A 361 -2.52 -19.25 11.20
C LYS A 361 -3.98 -19.64 11.49
N LYS A 362 -4.25 -20.21 12.67
CA LYS A 362 -5.60 -20.56 13.17
C LYS A 362 -6.18 -19.55 14.16
N GLU A 363 -5.40 -18.56 14.61
CA GLU A 363 -5.84 -17.60 15.63
C GLU A 363 -6.81 -16.54 15.10
N PHE A 364 -6.85 -16.33 13.77
CA PHE A 364 -7.69 -15.32 13.13
C PHE A 364 -8.62 -15.96 12.09
N GLU A 365 -9.90 -15.57 12.11
CA GLU A 365 -10.84 -15.93 11.04
C GLU A 365 -10.34 -15.32 9.71
N LEU A 366 -10.31 -16.14 8.67
CA LEU A 366 -9.92 -15.73 7.33
C LEU A 366 -11.10 -14.99 6.68
N ASP A 367 -10.89 -13.71 6.35
CA ASP A 367 -11.82 -12.88 5.54
C ASP A 367 -12.18 -13.51 4.18
#